data_AF-A0A3D0G8D3-F1
#
_entry.id   AF-A0A3D0G8D3-F1
#
_cell.length_a   1.000
_cell.length_b   1.000
_cell.length_c   1.000
_cell.angle_alpha   90.00
_cell.angle_beta   90.00
_cell.angle_gamma   90.00
#
_symmetry.space_group_name_H-M   'P 1'
#
loop_
_entity.id
_entity.type
_entity.pdbx_description
1 polymer ?
#
loop_
_entity_poly.entity_id
_entity_poly.type
_entity_poly.pdbx_seq_one_letter_code
_entity_poly.pdbx_strand_id
1 'polypeptide(L)'
;MIPEMTHIAPPLFGGAEVAVDTYLVDPNHPEPATGDQAAAFSAFRSLTTEDLLELTPHVVAYAQDFGTATGQVASYDPETIWAEVTPNEAFVEKLNGDWHVCVEADCSWEPEHGLMLVWRHGKELVKVGPFDGQLANTAGDDVIYDAQNPKFTTRRG
;
A
#
# COMPACT_ATOMS: atom_id res chain seq x y z
N MET A 1 0.39 21.43 13.45
CA MET A 1 0.53 20.41 14.50
C MET A 1 1.14 19.22 13.82
N ILE A 2 2.25 18.67 14.31
CA ILE A 2 2.78 17.41 13.76
C ILE A 2 1.88 16.32 14.35
N PRO A 3 1.23 15.48 13.54
CA PRO A 3 0.39 14.41 14.07
C PRO A 3 1.24 13.47 14.94
N GLU A 4 0.69 13.07 16.09
CA GLU A 4 1.38 12.16 16.99
C GLU A 4 1.35 10.76 16.37
N MET A 5 2.52 10.19 16.12
CA MET A 5 2.63 8.88 15.47
C MET A 5 2.77 7.77 16.51
N THR A 6 2.04 6.67 16.29
CA THR A 6 2.18 5.40 17.00
C THR A 6 2.65 4.33 16.02
N HIS A 7 3.40 3.33 16.48
CA HIS A 7 3.83 2.22 15.64
C HIS A 7 2.94 1.00 15.87
N ILE A 8 2.53 0.35 14.78
CA ILE A 8 1.86 -0.96 14.79
C ILE A 8 2.70 -1.99 14.04
N ALA A 9 2.47 -3.27 14.29
CA ALA A 9 3.11 -4.37 13.57
C ALA A 9 2.03 -5.22 12.88
N PRO A 10 1.49 -4.79 11.73
CA PRO A 10 0.45 -5.54 11.02
C PRO A 10 1.00 -6.89 10.55
N PRO A 11 0.25 -8.00 10.70
CA PRO A 11 0.70 -9.32 10.26
C PRO A 11 1.02 -9.38 8.77
N LEU A 12 0.36 -8.56 7.94
CA LEU A 12 0.61 -8.40 6.50
C LEU A 12 2.11 -8.31 6.17
N PHE A 13 2.90 -7.51 6.90
CA PHE A 13 4.33 -7.33 6.64
C PHE A 13 5.22 -8.18 7.55
N GLY A 14 4.72 -9.34 7.99
CA GLY A 14 5.49 -10.26 8.84
C GLY A 14 5.84 -9.67 10.21
N GLY A 15 5.10 -8.66 10.67
CA GLY A 15 5.36 -7.95 11.92
C GLY A 15 6.37 -6.81 11.83
N ALA A 16 6.75 -6.37 10.62
CA ALA A 16 7.47 -5.11 10.45
C ALA A 16 6.67 -3.93 11.02
N GLU A 17 7.36 -2.97 11.65
CA GLU A 17 6.73 -1.79 12.24
C GLU A 17 6.27 -0.82 11.14
N VAL A 18 5.09 -0.24 11.35
CA VAL A 18 4.48 0.76 10.47
C VAL A 18 3.99 1.90 11.35
N ALA A 19 4.43 3.12 11.04
CA ALA A 19 3.95 4.33 11.69
C ALA A 19 2.51 4.62 11.27
N VAL A 20 1.66 5.02 12.21
CA VAL A 20 0.27 5.40 11.98
C VAL A 20 -0.11 6.55 12.87
N ASP A 21 -1.09 7.35 12.45
CA ASP A 21 -1.62 8.40 13.32
C ASP A 21 -2.26 7.81 14.57
N THR A 22 -1.90 8.37 15.73
CA THR A 22 -2.34 7.89 17.05
C THR A 22 -3.86 7.87 17.16
N TYR A 23 -4.57 8.78 16.48
CA TYR A 23 -6.03 8.78 16.53
C TYR A 23 -6.70 7.55 15.87
N LEU A 24 -5.98 6.84 15.00
CA LEU A 24 -6.45 5.59 14.38
C LEU A 24 -6.41 4.41 15.36
N VAL A 25 -5.61 4.52 16.42
CA VAL A 25 -5.33 3.42 17.36
C VAL A 25 -5.82 3.68 18.78
N ASP A 26 -5.78 4.93 19.26
CA ASP A 26 -6.23 5.29 20.59
C ASP A 26 -7.66 5.87 20.56
N PRO A 27 -8.66 5.12 21.06
CA PRO A 27 -10.04 5.63 21.14
C PRO A 27 -10.19 6.80 22.12
N ASN A 28 -9.19 7.09 22.97
CA ASN A 28 -9.18 8.22 23.89
C ASN A 28 -8.44 9.44 23.32
N HIS A 29 -7.88 9.36 22.12
CA HIS A 29 -7.27 10.50 21.44
C HIS A 29 -8.29 11.65 21.32
N PRO A 30 -7.89 12.93 21.40
CA PRO A 30 -8.81 14.07 21.32
C PRO A 30 -9.69 14.10 20.05
N GLU A 31 -9.21 13.54 18.95
CA GLU A 31 -9.90 13.46 17.66
C GLU A 31 -9.95 12.00 17.17
N PRO A 32 -10.71 11.10 17.83
CA PRO A 32 -10.65 9.67 17.52
C PRO A 32 -11.23 9.37 16.13
N ALA A 33 -10.76 8.28 15.52
CA ALA A 33 -11.28 7.82 14.23
C ALA A 33 -12.81 7.62 14.26
N THR A 34 -13.48 8.00 13.17
CA THR A 34 -14.92 7.76 13.01
C THR A 34 -15.22 6.25 12.86
N GLY A 35 -16.47 5.83 13.08
CA GLY A 35 -16.84 4.41 13.02
C GLY A 35 -16.43 3.69 11.73
N ASP A 36 -16.68 4.30 10.57
CA ASP A 36 -16.31 3.71 9.27
C ASP A 36 -14.80 3.76 9.01
N GLN A 37 -14.12 4.82 9.46
CA GLN A 37 -12.66 4.96 9.35
C GLN A 37 -11.95 3.90 10.22
N ALA A 38 -12.40 3.75 11.46
CA ALA A 38 -11.91 2.73 12.39
C ALA A 38 -12.20 1.32 11.88
N ALA A 39 -13.36 1.09 11.25
CA ALA A 39 -13.68 -0.20 10.64
C ALA A 39 -12.75 -0.55 9.47
N ALA A 40 -12.46 0.41 8.59
CA ALA A 40 -11.49 0.22 7.50
C ALA A 40 -10.10 -0.10 8.04
N PHE A 41 -9.62 0.67 9.03
CA PHE A 41 -8.31 0.41 9.63
C PHE A 41 -8.25 -0.94 10.36
N SER A 42 -9.33 -1.33 11.06
CA SER A 42 -9.44 -2.65 11.69
C SER A 42 -9.43 -3.79 10.68
N ALA A 43 -10.06 -3.61 9.51
CA ALA A 43 -10.01 -4.61 8.44
C ALA A 43 -8.59 -4.78 7.91
N PHE A 44 -7.87 -3.67 7.68
CA PHE A 44 -6.47 -3.70 7.26
C PHE A 44 -5.57 -4.42 8.26
N ARG A 45 -5.75 -4.16 9.56
CA ARG A 45 -4.99 -4.85 10.62
C ARG A 45 -5.24 -6.36 10.70
N SER A 46 -6.30 -6.84 10.05
CA SER A 46 -6.65 -8.26 9.99
C SER A 46 -6.01 -8.97 8.79
N LEU A 47 -5.39 -8.21 7.85
CA LEU A 47 -4.61 -8.79 6.76
C LEU A 47 -3.36 -9.50 7.30
N THR A 48 -2.98 -10.55 6.59
CA THR A 48 -1.96 -11.54 6.95
C THR A 48 -0.88 -11.62 5.89
N THR A 49 0.21 -12.33 6.19
CA THR A 49 1.25 -12.61 5.19
C THR A 49 0.74 -13.42 4.01
N GLU A 50 -0.37 -14.16 4.14
CA GLU A 50 -0.98 -14.89 3.01
C GLU A 50 -1.56 -13.90 1.98
N ASP A 51 -2.09 -12.76 2.43
CA ASP A 51 -2.62 -11.72 1.56
C ASP A 51 -1.51 -11.07 0.70
N LEU A 52 -0.24 -11.11 1.13
CA LEU A 52 0.89 -10.65 0.29
C LEU A 52 0.99 -11.42 -1.04
N LEU A 53 0.53 -12.66 -1.08
CA LEU A 53 0.55 -13.46 -2.31
C LEU A 53 -0.32 -12.82 -3.41
N GLU A 54 -1.44 -12.19 -3.02
CA GLU A 54 -2.30 -11.46 -3.96
C GLU A 54 -1.64 -10.15 -4.45
N LEU A 55 -0.84 -9.51 -3.59
CA LEU A 55 -0.13 -8.26 -3.92
C LEU A 55 1.10 -8.51 -4.82
N THR A 56 1.77 -9.64 -4.62
CA THR A 56 3.06 -9.99 -5.21
C THR A 56 3.13 -9.73 -6.73
N PRO A 57 2.20 -10.22 -7.58
CA PRO A 57 2.29 -9.99 -9.02
C PRO A 57 2.22 -8.50 -9.40
N HIS A 58 1.50 -7.69 -8.64
CA HIS A 58 1.36 -6.25 -8.87
C HIS A 58 2.64 -5.49 -8.50
N VAL A 59 3.28 -5.86 -7.38
CA VAL A 59 4.55 -5.27 -6.93
C VAL A 59 5.69 -5.65 -7.88
N VAL A 60 5.75 -6.92 -8.30
CA VAL A 60 6.74 -7.37 -9.30
C VAL A 60 6.56 -6.61 -10.61
N ALA A 61 5.32 -6.42 -11.06
CA ALA A 61 5.04 -5.66 -12.27
C ALA A 61 5.53 -4.21 -12.18
N TYR A 62 5.34 -3.55 -11.02
CA TYR A 62 5.86 -2.21 -10.79
C TYR A 62 7.40 -2.18 -10.83
N ALA A 63 8.05 -3.07 -10.09
CA ALA A 63 9.52 -3.12 -10.07
C ALA A 63 10.11 -3.38 -11.48
N GLN A 64 9.48 -4.26 -12.27
CA GLN A 64 9.91 -4.57 -13.64
C GLN A 64 9.64 -3.43 -14.63
N ASP A 65 8.51 -2.73 -14.51
CA ASP A 65 8.19 -1.57 -15.33
C ASP A 65 9.20 -0.44 -15.09
N PHE A 66 9.43 -0.11 -13.81
CA PHE A 66 10.42 0.89 -13.43
C PHE A 66 11.82 0.52 -13.90
N GLY A 67 12.26 -0.71 -13.61
CA GLY A 67 13.58 -1.19 -14.03
C GLY A 67 13.77 -1.16 -15.55
N THR A 68 12.71 -1.45 -16.32
CA THR A 68 12.73 -1.33 -17.78
C THR A 68 12.84 0.12 -18.23
N ALA A 69 12.11 1.04 -17.58
CA ALA A 69 12.10 2.46 -17.94
C ALA A 69 13.43 3.17 -17.61
N THR A 70 14.10 2.77 -16.54
CA THR A 70 15.35 3.39 -16.07
C THR A 70 16.62 2.68 -16.51
N GLY A 71 16.51 1.50 -17.12
CA GLY A 71 17.66 0.66 -17.51
C GLY A 71 18.34 -0.04 -16.33
N GLN A 72 17.66 -0.15 -15.19
CA GLN A 72 18.08 -0.92 -14.02
C GLN A 72 17.73 -2.42 -14.18
N VAL A 73 17.85 -3.20 -13.10
CA VAL A 73 17.43 -4.60 -13.05
C VAL A 73 15.95 -4.68 -13.44
N ALA A 74 15.66 -5.31 -14.58
CA ALA A 74 14.30 -5.43 -15.12
C ALA A 74 13.64 -6.78 -14.82
N SER A 75 14.27 -7.62 -13.97
CA SER A 75 13.76 -8.93 -13.60
C SER A 75 13.90 -9.14 -12.11
N TYR A 76 12.76 -9.24 -11.44
CA TYR A 76 12.62 -9.52 -10.01
C TYR A 76 11.90 -10.86 -9.83
N ASP A 77 12.32 -11.59 -8.79
CA ASP A 77 11.72 -12.85 -8.39
C ASP A 77 10.52 -12.59 -7.45
N PRO A 78 9.31 -13.07 -7.79
CA PRO A 78 8.15 -13.01 -6.90
C PRO A 78 8.39 -13.57 -5.49
N GLU A 79 9.27 -14.57 -5.34
CA GLU A 79 9.55 -15.18 -4.03
C GLU A 79 10.39 -14.27 -3.12
N THR A 80 11.15 -13.32 -3.71
CA THR A 80 12.09 -12.48 -2.95
C THR A 80 11.74 -10.99 -2.99
N ILE A 81 10.78 -10.55 -3.80
CA ILE A 81 10.47 -9.13 -3.99
C ILE A 81 10.17 -8.38 -2.68
N TRP A 82 9.55 -9.04 -1.71
CA TRP A 82 9.22 -8.43 -0.42
C TRP A 82 10.43 -8.16 0.47
N ALA A 83 11.58 -8.80 0.23
CA ALA A 83 12.82 -8.47 0.92
C ALA A 83 13.38 -7.10 0.51
N GLU A 84 12.92 -6.57 -0.64
CA GLU A 84 13.29 -5.27 -1.17
C GLU A 84 12.32 -4.15 -0.72
N VAL A 85 11.28 -4.49 0.06
CA VAL A 85 10.22 -3.57 0.51
C VAL A 85 10.29 -3.39 2.02
N THR A 86 10.34 -2.15 2.49
CA THR A 86 10.27 -1.80 3.91
C THR A 86 9.06 -0.89 4.14
N PRO A 87 7.99 -1.36 4.82
CA PRO A 87 6.84 -0.51 5.08
C PRO A 87 7.23 0.62 6.05
N ASN A 88 6.67 1.81 5.84
CA ASN A 88 7.03 3.01 6.58
C ASN A 88 5.82 3.58 7.33
N GLU A 89 4.86 4.13 6.60
CA GLU A 89 3.70 4.82 7.18
C GLU A 89 2.39 4.26 6.62
N ALA A 90 1.36 4.16 7.46
CA ALA A 90 0.01 3.89 7.02
C ALA A 90 -0.97 4.96 7.51
N PHE A 91 -1.86 5.37 6.61
CA PHE A 91 -2.86 6.40 6.86
C PHE A 91 -4.20 6.02 6.24
N VAL A 92 -5.27 6.70 6.66
CA VAL A 92 -6.64 6.43 6.19
C VAL A 92 -7.23 7.69 5.58
N GLU A 93 -7.66 7.60 4.32
CA GLU A 93 -8.22 8.72 3.55
C GLU A 93 -9.56 8.34 2.92
N LYS A 94 -10.42 9.34 2.69
CA LYS A 94 -11.74 9.15 2.11
C LYS A 94 -11.75 9.56 0.63
N LEU A 95 -12.14 8.64 -0.25
CA LEU A 95 -12.37 8.90 -1.68
C LEU A 95 -13.78 8.46 -2.06
N ASN A 96 -14.54 9.36 -2.69
CA ASN A 96 -15.88 9.07 -3.23
C ASN A 96 -16.88 8.43 -2.26
N GLY A 97 -16.71 8.66 -0.95
CA GLY A 97 -17.57 8.08 0.10
C GLY A 97 -16.94 6.90 0.84
N ASP A 98 -15.92 6.27 0.26
CA ASP A 98 -15.27 5.09 0.79
C ASP A 98 -13.95 5.43 1.50
N TRP A 99 -13.69 4.76 2.62
CA TRP A 99 -12.43 4.87 3.35
C TRP A 99 -11.39 3.91 2.79
N HIS A 100 -10.19 4.42 2.57
CA HIS A 100 -9.05 3.70 2.02
C HIS A 100 -7.94 3.69 3.04
N VAL A 101 -7.32 2.53 3.25
CA VAL A 101 -6.06 2.44 4.00
C VAL A 101 -4.94 2.47 2.97
N CYS A 102 -3.98 3.36 3.17
CA CYS A 102 -2.79 3.49 2.35
C CYS A 102 -1.58 3.10 3.17
N VAL A 103 -0.65 2.37 2.57
CA VAL A 103 0.67 2.12 3.12
C VAL A 103 1.70 2.68 2.14
N GLU A 104 2.54 3.57 2.65
CA GLU A 104 3.80 3.96 2.02
C GLU A 104 4.90 3.01 2.50
N ALA A 105 5.74 2.57 1.56
CA ALA A 105 6.87 1.71 1.81
C ALA A 105 8.06 2.17 0.98
N ASP A 106 9.25 2.08 1.56
CA ASP A 106 10.49 2.21 0.81
C ASP A 106 10.70 0.94 -0.02
N CYS A 107 11.28 1.10 -1.22
CA CYS A 107 11.74 -0.04 -2.00
C CYS A 107 13.11 0.23 -2.64
N SER A 108 13.94 -0.81 -2.75
CA SER A 108 15.32 -0.64 -3.23
C SER A 108 15.42 -0.23 -4.70
N TRP A 109 14.40 -0.55 -5.51
CA TRP A 109 14.39 -0.24 -6.94
C TRP A 109 13.99 1.21 -7.23
N GLU A 110 13.08 1.80 -6.45
CA GLU A 110 12.62 3.19 -6.61
C GLU A 110 12.82 3.99 -5.31
N PRO A 111 14.03 4.49 -5.04
CA PRO A 111 14.31 5.24 -3.82
C PRO A 111 13.72 6.65 -3.78
N GLU A 112 13.21 7.18 -4.90
CA GLU A 112 12.64 8.54 -4.97
C GLU A 112 11.15 8.58 -4.59
N HIS A 113 10.37 7.59 -5.04
CA HIS A 113 8.91 7.55 -4.84
C HIS A 113 8.44 6.34 -4.03
N GLY A 114 9.30 5.34 -3.80
CA GLY A 114 8.94 4.14 -3.05
C GLY A 114 7.77 3.37 -3.65
N LEU A 115 7.00 2.73 -2.77
CA LEU A 115 5.86 1.90 -3.07
C LEU A 115 4.65 2.38 -2.26
N MET A 116 3.50 2.51 -2.93
CA MET A 116 2.21 2.77 -2.32
C MET A 116 1.28 1.57 -2.56
N LEU A 117 0.64 1.12 -1.48
CA LEU A 117 -0.38 0.07 -1.47
C LEU A 117 -1.68 0.65 -0.93
N VAL A 118 -2.80 0.46 -1.63
CA VAL A 118 -4.09 1.04 -1.24
C VAL A 118 -5.18 0.00 -1.19
N TRP A 119 -5.88 -0.05 -0.06
CA TRP A 119 -7.03 -0.93 0.16
C TRP A 119 -8.30 -0.13 0.42
N ARG A 120 -9.30 -0.30 -0.44
CA ARG A 120 -10.66 0.19 -0.19
C ARG A 120 -11.30 -0.63 0.94
N HIS A 121 -11.93 0.07 1.88
CA HIS A 121 -12.46 -0.46 3.14
C HIS A 121 -11.43 -1.29 3.93
N GLY A 122 -10.13 -1.03 3.73
CA GLY A 122 -9.03 -1.75 4.38
C GLY A 122 -8.86 -3.22 3.99
N LYS A 123 -9.54 -3.71 2.94
CA LYS A 123 -9.44 -5.13 2.53
C LYS A 123 -9.33 -5.34 1.03
N GLU A 124 -9.93 -4.46 0.24
CA GLU A 124 -9.98 -4.63 -1.21
C GLU A 124 -8.82 -3.88 -1.83
N LEU A 125 -7.81 -4.59 -2.34
CA LEU A 125 -6.70 -3.96 -3.05
C LEU A 125 -7.22 -3.22 -4.28
N VAL A 126 -6.89 -1.92 -4.37
CA VAL A 126 -7.30 -1.03 -5.48
C VAL A 126 -6.14 -0.32 -6.15
N LYS A 127 -4.97 -0.24 -5.51
CA LYS A 127 -3.76 0.32 -6.13
C LYS A 127 -2.49 -0.30 -5.56
N VAL A 128 -1.55 -0.53 -6.46
CA VAL A 128 -0.12 -0.72 -6.24
C VAL A 128 0.58 0.23 -7.19
N GLY A 129 1.61 0.94 -6.75
CA GLY A 129 2.36 1.85 -7.62
C GLY A 129 3.26 2.82 -6.86
N PRO A 130 3.72 3.91 -7.50
CA PRO A 130 4.51 4.93 -6.81
C PRO A 130 3.68 5.65 -5.74
N PHE A 131 4.34 6.22 -4.75
CA PHE A 131 3.71 7.17 -3.84
C PHE A 131 3.48 8.51 -4.55
N ASP A 132 2.30 8.65 -5.15
CA ASP A 132 1.87 9.79 -5.98
C ASP A 132 0.69 10.57 -5.38
N GLY A 133 0.27 10.20 -4.16
CA GLY A 133 -0.90 10.75 -3.47
C GLY A 133 -2.24 10.41 -4.13
N GLN A 134 -2.28 9.50 -5.11
CA GLN A 134 -3.52 9.06 -5.75
C GLN A 134 -4.02 7.76 -5.12
N LEU A 135 -5.27 7.76 -4.65
CA LEU A 135 -5.89 6.58 -4.02
C LEU A 135 -6.44 5.55 -5.03
N ALA A 136 -6.50 5.91 -6.32
CA ALA A 136 -7.04 5.07 -7.38
C ALA A 136 -6.26 5.27 -8.70
N ASN A 137 -6.28 4.24 -9.54
CA ASN A 137 -5.71 4.30 -10.88
C ASN A 137 -6.70 4.98 -11.86
N THR A 138 -6.17 5.76 -12.81
CA THR A 138 -7.02 6.44 -13.81
C THR A 138 -7.48 5.51 -14.94
N ALA A 139 -6.79 4.38 -15.14
CA ALA A 139 -7.07 3.40 -16.19
C ALA A 139 -8.30 2.50 -15.94
N GLY A 140 -8.96 2.64 -14.79
CA GLY A 140 -10.21 1.95 -14.47
C GLY A 140 -10.18 1.23 -13.11
N ASP A 141 -11.36 0.95 -12.57
CA ASP A 141 -11.55 0.37 -11.23
C ASP A 141 -11.00 -1.06 -11.09
N ASP A 142 -10.81 -1.78 -12.20
CA ASP A 142 -10.25 -3.13 -12.21
C ASP A 142 -8.71 -3.15 -12.33
N VAL A 143 -8.06 -1.99 -12.55
CA VAL A 143 -6.61 -1.86 -12.63
C VAL A 143 -6.01 -1.73 -11.24
N ILE A 144 -5.08 -2.63 -10.90
CA ILE A 144 -4.35 -2.58 -9.63
C ILE A 144 -3.03 -1.83 -9.79
N TYR A 145 -2.31 -2.05 -10.89
CA TYR A 145 -1.13 -1.28 -11.24
C TYR A 145 -1.22 -0.78 -12.68
N ASP A 146 -1.24 0.55 -12.82
CA ASP A 146 -1.28 1.26 -14.10
C ASP A 146 0.15 1.57 -14.58
N ALA A 147 0.73 0.64 -15.33
CA ALA A 147 2.11 0.69 -15.79
C ALA A 147 2.35 1.70 -16.91
N GLN A 148 3.56 2.26 -16.97
CA GLN A 148 4.03 3.06 -18.10
C GLN A 148 4.18 2.19 -19.36
N ASN A 149 4.70 0.97 -19.21
CA ASN A 149 4.68 -0.04 -20.25
C ASN A 149 3.43 -0.93 -20.09
N PRO A 150 2.45 -0.88 -21.02
CA PRO A 150 1.19 -1.60 -20.87
C PRO A 150 1.29 -3.11 -20.69
N LYS A 151 2.44 -3.72 -21.04
CA LYS A 151 2.69 -5.15 -20.82
C LYS A 151 2.76 -5.52 -19.33
N PHE A 152 3.05 -4.55 -18.46
CA PHE A 152 3.14 -4.73 -17.01
C PHE A 152 1.88 -4.24 -16.29
N THR A 153 0.89 -3.69 -17.00
CA THR A 153 -0.38 -3.32 -16.37
C THR A 153 -1.02 -4.58 -15.79
N THR A 154 -1.44 -4.50 -14.52
CA THR A 154 -2.09 -5.62 -13.84
C THR A 154 -3.49 -5.24 -13.40
N ARG A 155 -4.36 -6.24 -13.36
CA ARG A 155 -5.78 -6.10 -13.04
C ARG A 155 -6.16 -7.07 -11.93
N ARG A 156 -7.26 -6.78 -11.26
CA ARG A 156 -7.87 -7.69 -10.30
C ARG A 156 -8.28 -8.99 -11.00
N GLY A 157 -7.97 -10.12 -10.37
CA GLY A 157 -8.32 -11.46 -10.88
C GLY A 157 -9.82 -11.71 -10.97
#